data_AF-A0A0J7LWQ8-F1
#
_entry.id   AF-A0A0J7LWQ8-F1
#
_cell.length_a   1.000
_cell.length_b   1.000
_cell.length_c   1.000
_cell.angle_alpha   90.00
_cell.angle_beta   90.00
_cell.angle_gamma   90.00
#
_symmetry.space_group_name_H-M   'P 1'
#
loop_
_entity.id
_entity.type
_entity.pdbx_description
1 polymer ?
#
loop_
_entity_poly.entity_id
_entity_poly.type
_entity_poly.pdbx_seq_one_letter_code
_entity_poly.pdbx_strand_id
1 'polypeptide(L)'
;MKKLIAAFVGSMVLAAAPLALSAEATKELKMAYDADPVTLDIHEQLSGGTLQLSHMAFDPLLRWTKDLGFEPRLAKSWERIDDKTMRFKLREGVEFHSGNELTAKDVKFTFDRLKQSQGNPPEKQR
;
A
#
# COMPACT_ATOMS: atom_id res chain seq x y z
N MET A 1 47.28 41.56 -52.67
CA MET A 1 46.84 41.18 -54.02
C MET A 1 45.86 40.02 -53.91
N LYS A 2 44.66 40.22 -54.49
CA LYS A 2 43.75 39.21 -55.08
C LYS A 2 43.19 38.07 -54.19
N LYS A 3 41.88 38.22 -53.97
CA LYS A 3 40.83 37.25 -53.60
C LYS A 3 41.07 35.83 -54.13
N LEU A 4 40.60 34.81 -53.39
CA LEU A 4 39.99 33.62 -53.99
C LEU A 4 38.91 33.03 -53.06
N ILE A 5 37.72 32.89 -53.64
CA ILE A 5 36.50 32.27 -53.13
C ILE A 5 36.64 30.76 -53.29
N ALA A 6 36.18 29.98 -52.32
CA ALA A 6 35.66 28.63 -52.56
C ALA A 6 34.64 28.27 -51.49
N ALA A 7 33.36 28.41 -51.85
CA ALA A 7 32.25 27.78 -51.15
C ALA A 7 32.15 26.32 -51.63
N PHE A 8 32.02 25.37 -50.70
CA PHE A 8 31.43 24.06 -51.01
C PHE A 8 30.70 23.52 -49.77
N VAL A 9 29.38 23.74 -49.78
CA VAL A 9 28.29 22.78 -49.49
C VAL A 9 28.52 21.75 -48.38
N GLY A 10 27.78 21.94 -47.28
CA GLY A 10 26.85 20.95 -46.74
C GLY A 10 27.40 19.66 -46.11
N SER A 11 27.38 19.60 -44.78
CA SER A 11 27.00 18.36 -44.10
C SER A 11 26.50 18.62 -42.67
N MET A 12 25.18 18.53 -42.57
CA MET A 12 24.45 17.78 -41.54
C MET A 12 24.79 18.05 -40.08
N VAL A 13 23.98 18.93 -39.49
CA VAL A 13 23.70 18.95 -38.05
C VAL A 13 23.24 17.56 -37.63
N LEU A 14 24.11 16.79 -36.98
CA LEU A 14 23.71 15.62 -36.21
C LEU A 14 23.48 16.09 -34.78
N ALA A 15 22.33 16.75 -34.57
CA ALA A 15 21.78 16.93 -33.23
C ALA A 15 21.41 15.53 -32.73
N ALA A 16 22.28 14.95 -31.91
CA ALA A 16 21.97 13.77 -31.12
C ALA A 16 20.89 14.15 -30.11
N ALA A 17 19.63 14.08 -30.54
CA ALA A 17 18.50 14.06 -29.64
C ALA A 17 18.67 12.83 -28.73
N PRO A 18 18.73 12.98 -27.40
CA PRO A 18 18.64 11.83 -26.54
C PRO A 18 17.24 11.24 -26.78
N LEU A 19 17.21 10.05 -27.38
CA LEU A 19 16.03 9.20 -27.42
C LEU A 19 15.60 9.01 -25.96
N ALA A 20 14.59 9.77 -25.54
CA ALA A 20 13.91 9.56 -24.30
C ALA A 20 13.32 8.16 -24.36
N LEU A 21 13.96 7.21 -23.69
CA LEU A 21 13.43 5.89 -23.45
C LEU A 21 12.24 6.06 -22.49
N SER A 22 11.08 6.40 -23.04
CA SER A 22 9.82 6.28 -22.32
C SER A 22 9.52 4.79 -22.24
N ALA A 23 10.08 4.12 -21.24
CA ALA A 23 9.63 2.81 -20.85
C ALA A 23 8.21 2.97 -20.30
N GLU A 24 7.21 2.72 -21.14
CA GLU A 24 5.83 2.60 -20.70
C GLU A 24 5.74 1.32 -19.86
N ALA A 25 5.88 1.46 -18.55
CA ALA A 25 5.76 0.34 -17.63
C ALA A 25 4.36 -0.27 -17.77
N THR A 26 4.29 -1.51 -18.21
CA THR A 26 3.04 -2.29 -18.21
C THR A 26 2.46 -2.28 -16.80
N LYS A 27 1.23 -1.78 -16.63
CA LYS A 27 0.55 -1.62 -15.33
C LYS A 27 -0.09 -2.92 -14.80
N GLU A 28 0.14 -4.04 -15.47
CA GLU A 28 -0.46 -5.34 -15.13
C GLU A 28 0.59 -6.25 -14.46
N LEU A 29 0.31 -6.67 -13.23
CA LEU A 29 1.08 -7.68 -12.52
C LEU A 29 0.32 -9.00 -12.58
N LYS A 30 0.86 -9.99 -13.31
CA LYS A 30 0.36 -11.37 -13.29
C LYS A 30 1.06 -12.14 -12.17
N MET A 31 0.29 -12.58 -11.19
CA MET A 31 0.80 -13.27 -10.01
C MET A 31 0.14 -14.65 -9.87
N ALA A 32 0.97 -15.67 -9.66
CA ALA A 32 0.51 -17.02 -9.34
C ALA A 32 0.42 -17.18 -7.81
N TYR A 33 -0.62 -17.88 -7.37
CA TYR A 33 -0.79 -18.32 -5.98
C TYR A 33 -0.60 -19.83 -5.90
N ASP A 34 -0.16 -20.33 -4.75
CA ASP A 34 0.00 -21.76 -4.47
C ASP A 34 -1.34 -22.47 -4.27
N ALA A 35 -2.34 -21.74 -3.77
CA ALA A 35 -3.73 -22.16 -3.66
C ALA A 35 -4.68 -20.95 -3.66
N ASP A 36 -5.95 -21.20 -3.98
CA ASP A 36 -7.00 -20.19 -3.85
C ASP A 36 -7.23 -19.82 -2.37
N PRO A 37 -7.49 -18.54 -2.04
CA PRO A 37 -7.82 -18.14 -0.68
C PRO A 37 -9.15 -18.78 -0.25
N VAL A 38 -9.17 -19.39 0.93
CA VAL A 38 -10.37 -20.05 1.49
C VAL A 38 -11.50 -19.05 1.75
N THR A 39 -11.15 -17.83 2.11
CA THR A 39 -12.05 -16.71 2.36
C THR A 39 -11.35 -15.40 2.03
N LEU A 40 -12.14 -14.39 1.65
CA LEU A 40 -11.66 -13.02 1.48
C LEU A 40 -11.75 -12.21 2.78
N ASP A 41 -12.32 -12.79 3.84
CA ASP A 41 -12.30 -12.19 5.16
C ASP A 41 -10.94 -12.44 5.85
N ILE A 42 -10.16 -11.37 5.95
CA ILE A 42 -8.81 -11.41 6.54
C ILE A 42 -8.80 -11.74 8.04
N HIS A 43 -9.97 -11.74 8.70
CA HIS A 43 -10.10 -12.04 10.13
C HIS A 43 -10.53 -13.48 10.41
N GLU A 44 -10.95 -14.25 9.40
CA GLU A 44 -11.42 -15.63 9.60
C GLU A 44 -10.33 -16.69 9.41
N GLN A 45 -9.34 -16.46 8.53
CA GLN A 45 -8.33 -17.47 8.22
C GLN A 45 -6.95 -16.86 8.00
N LEU A 46 -5.95 -17.42 8.69
CA LEU A 46 -4.54 -17.03 8.58
C LEU A 46 -3.77 -17.91 7.58
N SER A 47 -4.30 -18.05 6.36
CA SER A 47 -3.56 -18.75 5.29
C SER A 47 -2.55 -17.82 4.61
N GLY A 48 -1.48 -18.37 4.03
CA GLY A 48 -0.47 -17.59 3.31
C GLY A 48 -1.06 -16.78 2.15
N GLY A 49 -1.91 -17.41 1.33
CA GLY A 49 -2.61 -16.74 0.22
C GLY A 49 -3.56 -15.63 0.71
N THR A 50 -4.32 -15.86 1.77
CA THR A 50 -5.19 -14.81 2.38
C THR A 50 -4.37 -13.64 2.91
N LEU A 51 -3.22 -13.90 3.57
CA LEU A 51 -2.36 -12.84 4.09
C LEU A 51 -1.72 -12.02 2.96
N GLN A 52 -1.26 -12.67 1.89
CA GLN A 52 -0.70 -11.97 0.73
C GLN A 52 -1.74 -11.08 0.03
N LEU A 53 -2.97 -11.58 -0.14
CA LEU A 53 -4.07 -10.80 -0.68
C LEU A 53 -4.46 -9.63 0.25
N SER A 54 -4.40 -9.85 1.57
CA SER A 54 -4.78 -8.82 2.55
C SER A 54 -3.97 -7.54 2.39
N HIS A 55 -2.67 -7.67 2.08
CA HIS A 55 -1.79 -6.52 1.86
C HIS A 55 -2.09 -5.74 0.58
N MET A 56 -2.87 -6.31 -0.36
CA MET A 56 -3.31 -5.63 -1.57
C MET A 56 -4.66 -4.93 -1.39
N ALA A 57 -5.54 -5.50 -0.55
CA ALA A 57 -6.92 -5.04 -0.39
C ALA A 57 -7.16 -4.19 0.87
N PHE A 58 -6.34 -4.35 1.91
CA PHE A 58 -6.52 -3.71 3.21
C PHE A 58 -5.24 -3.04 3.68
N ASP A 59 -5.40 -1.97 4.46
CA ASP A 59 -4.30 -1.27 5.10
C ASP A 59 -4.40 -1.38 6.63
N PRO A 60 -3.32 -1.79 7.33
CA PRO A 60 -3.30 -1.82 8.79
C PRO A 60 -3.03 -0.43 9.39
N LEU A 61 -3.10 -0.29 10.73
CA LEU A 61 -2.63 0.93 11.40
C LEU A 61 -1.13 1.13 11.21
N LEU A 62 -0.35 0.07 11.41
CA LEU A 62 1.10 -0.01 11.28
C LEU A 62 1.48 -1.24 10.47
N ARG A 63 2.64 -1.21 9.82
CA ARG A 63 3.19 -2.36 9.10
C ARG A 63 4.60 -2.66 9.57
N TRP A 64 4.98 -3.93 9.51
CA TRP A 64 6.36 -4.36 9.73
C TRP A 64 7.26 -3.89 8.60
N THR A 65 8.44 -3.39 8.95
CA THR A 65 9.50 -3.07 8.00
C THR A 65 10.43 -4.27 7.81
N LYS A 66 11.31 -4.22 6.80
CA LYS A 66 12.27 -5.30 6.52
C LYS A 66 13.27 -5.51 7.67
N ASP A 67 13.54 -4.47 8.43
CA ASP A 67 14.36 -4.44 9.63
C ASP A 67 13.59 -4.82 10.91
N LEU A 68 12.37 -5.37 10.79
CA LEU A 68 11.51 -5.77 11.91
C LEU A 68 11.11 -4.61 12.83
N GLY A 69 11.15 -3.38 12.31
CA GLY A 69 10.55 -2.21 12.92
C GLY A 69 9.09 -2.04 12.51
N PHE A 70 8.52 -0.89 12.87
CA PHE A 70 7.17 -0.50 12.48
C PHE A 70 7.20 0.79 11.65
N GLU A 71 6.41 0.81 10.58
CA GLU A 71 6.17 2.01 9.77
C GLU A 71 4.68 2.42 9.77
N PRO A 72 4.40 3.73 9.63
CA PRO A 72 3.03 4.24 9.60
C PRO A 72 2.28 3.82 8.33
N ARG A 73 1.07 3.29 8.49
CA ARG A 73 0.09 3.08 7.42
C ARG A 73 -1.13 3.97 7.68
N LEU A 74 -2.26 3.45 8.14
CA LEU A 74 -3.43 4.28 8.47
C LEU A 74 -3.20 5.19 9.68
N ALA A 75 -2.31 4.82 10.60
CA ALA A 75 -1.87 5.70 11.67
C ALA A 75 -0.72 6.59 11.20
N LYS A 76 -0.86 7.92 11.32
CA LYS A 76 0.21 8.89 11.04
C LYS A 76 1.23 8.99 12.17
N SER A 77 0.81 8.70 13.40
CA SER A 77 1.69 8.56 14.55
C SER A 77 1.03 7.74 15.65
N TRP A 78 1.85 7.22 16.56
CA TRP A 78 1.40 6.47 17.72
C TRP A 78 2.31 6.74 18.92
N GLU A 79 1.75 6.65 20.12
CA GLU A 79 2.48 6.84 21.37
C GLU A 79 1.95 5.86 22.44
N ARG A 80 2.86 5.37 23.28
CA ARG A 80 2.52 4.60 24.48
C ARG A 80 2.32 5.57 25.62
N ILE A 81 1.11 5.62 26.15
CA ILE A 81 0.75 6.53 27.26
C ILE A 81 1.13 5.89 28.61
N ASP A 82 0.87 4.60 28.74
CA ASP A 82 1.17 3.80 29.93
C ASP A 82 1.30 2.32 29.54
N ASP A 83 1.38 1.42 30.54
CA ASP A 83 1.59 0.01 30.30
C ASP A 83 0.47 -0.73 29.55
N LYS A 84 -0.74 -0.16 29.54
CA LYS A 84 -1.95 -0.76 28.98
C LYS A 84 -2.60 0.12 27.91
N THR A 85 -2.07 1.32 27.66
CA THR A 85 -2.71 2.32 26.79
C THR A 85 -1.78 2.77 25.67
N MET A 86 -2.24 2.57 24.44
CA MET A 86 -1.63 3.10 23.22
C MET A 86 -2.59 4.10 22.57
N ARG A 87 -2.06 5.23 22.13
CA ARG A 87 -2.81 6.22 21.36
C ARG A 87 -2.31 6.25 19.94
N PHE A 88 -3.23 6.11 18.99
CA PHE A 88 -2.96 6.23 17.55
C PHE A 88 -3.63 7.48 17.01
N LYS A 89 -2.94 8.22 16.15
CA LYS A 89 -3.51 9.32 15.37
C LYS A 89 -3.69 8.84 13.93
N LEU A 90 -4.91 8.86 13.43
CA LEU A 90 -5.22 8.41 12.06
C LEU A 90 -4.83 9.48 11.02
N ARG A 91 -4.58 9.03 9.79
CA ARG A 91 -4.52 9.90 8.62
C ARG A 91 -5.91 10.46 8.32
N GLU A 92 -5.93 11.68 7.78
CA GLU A 92 -7.15 12.38 7.37
C GLU A 92 -7.37 12.16 5.86
N GLY A 93 -8.62 12.21 5.41
CA GLY A 93 -8.99 12.06 4.00
C GLY A 93 -8.74 10.65 3.43
N VAL A 94 -8.66 9.63 4.28
CA VAL A 94 -8.61 8.24 3.83
C VAL A 94 -10.04 7.77 3.58
N GLU A 95 -10.29 7.21 2.40
CA GLU A 95 -11.59 6.69 2.00
C GLU A 95 -11.52 5.19 1.77
N PHE A 96 -12.62 4.50 2.06
CA PHE A 96 -12.84 3.14 1.61
C PHE A 96 -13.14 3.12 0.11
N HIS A 97 -13.03 1.94 -0.51
CA HIS A 97 -13.43 1.74 -1.92
C HIS A 97 -14.90 2.12 -2.20
N SER A 98 -15.75 2.23 -1.18
CA SER A 98 -17.14 2.68 -1.28
C SER A 98 -17.30 4.20 -1.32
N GLY A 99 -16.22 4.97 -1.08
CA GLY A 99 -16.24 6.43 -0.94
C GLY A 99 -16.55 6.93 0.48
N ASN A 100 -16.77 6.04 1.44
CA ASN A 100 -16.95 6.45 2.84
C ASN A 100 -15.59 6.83 3.45
N GLU A 101 -15.53 7.87 4.28
CA GLU A 101 -14.32 8.22 5.01
C GLU A 101 -14.02 7.22 6.14
N LEU A 102 -12.74 6.93 6.35
CA LEU A 102 -12.24 6.15 7.48
C LEU A 102 -12.28 6.97 8.76
N THR A 103 -12.88 6.41 9.82
CA THR A 103 -12.90 7.01 11.15
C THR A 103 -12.33 6.09 12.22
N ALA A 104 -12.08 6.65 13.41
CA ALA A 104 -11.68 5.85 14.57
C ALA A 104 -12.75 4.83 15.00
N LYS A 105 -14.02 5.03 14.62
CA LYS A 105 -15.11 4.08 14.93
C LYS A 105 -14.97 2.80 14.13
N ASP A 106 -14.50 2.88 12.90
CA ASP A 106 -14.29 1.71 12.02
C ASP A 106 -13.13 0.86 12.55
N VAL A 107 -12.05 1.51 12.99
CA VAL A 107 -10.94 0.84 13.67
C VAL A 107 -11.45 0.12 14.93
N LYS A 108 -12.24 0.81 15.77
CA LYS A 108 -12.83 0.22 16.97
C LYS A 108 -13.73 -0.98 16.62
N PHE A 109 -14.58 -0.85 15.60
CA PHE A 109 -15.45 -1.91 15.13
C PHE A 109 -14.65 -3.17 14.77
N THR A 110 -13.54 -3.03 14.03
CA THR A 110 -12.66 -4.15 13.69
C THR A 110 -12.10 -4.84 14.94
N PHE A 111 -11.61 -4.09 15.92
CA PHE A 111 -11.12 -4.68 17.18
C PHE A 111 -12.22 -5.36 18.00
N ASP A 112 -13.42 -4.77 18.03
CA ASP A 112 -14.56 -5.39 18.73
C ASP A 112 -15.01 -6.68 18.04
N ARG A 113 -15.02 -6.69 16.70
CA ARG A 113 -15.31 -7.88 15.90
C ARG A 113 -14.31 -9.00 16.18
N LEU A 114 -13.01 -8.69 16.25
CA LEU A 114 -11.96 -9.66 16.58
C LEU A 114 -12.15 -10.29 17.96
N LYS A 115 -12.66 -9.54 18.94
CA LYS A 115 -12.98 -10.08 20.27
C LYS A 115 -14.17 -11.06 20.26
N GLN A 116 -15.02 -10.98 19.23
CA GLN A 116 -16.26 -11.77 19.13
C GLN A 116 -16.12 -13.02 18.26
N SER A 117 -14.91 -13.36 17.78
CA SER A 117 -14.71 -14.54 16.93
C SER A 117 -15.15 -15.84 17.62
N GLN A 118 -15.91 -16.66 16.87
CA GLN A 118 -16.66 -17.85 17.29
C GLN A 118 -15.76 -18.98 17.81
N GLY A 119 -15.31 -18.85 19.04
CA GLY A 119 -14.69 -19.93 19.83
C GLY A 119 -14.99 -19.85 21.33
N ASN A 120 -15.64 -18.77 21.78
CA ASN A 120 -16.05 -18.61 23.16
C ASN A 120 -17.53 -18.15 23.16
N PRO A 121 -18.50 -19.00 23.53
CA PRO A 121 -19.88 -18.55 23.64
C PRO A 121 -19.92 -17.38 24.63
N PRO A 122 -20.70 -16.32 24.36
CA PRO A 122 -20.84 -15.24 25.31
C PRO A 122 -21.35 -15.86 26.62
N GLU A 123 -20.54 -15.75 27.68
CA GLU A 123 -20.97 -16.08 29.04
C GLU A 123 -22.23 -15.26 29.28
N LYS A 124 -23.36 -15.98 29.41
CA LYS A 124 -24.66 -15.35 29.68
C LYS A 124 -24.49 -14.53 30.95
N GLN A 125 -24.45 -13.21 30.79
CA GLN A 125 -24.58 -12.28 31.90
C GLN A 125 -25.92 -12.60 32.58
N ARG A 126 -25.83 -13.25 33.74
CA ARG A 126 -26.90 -13.29 34.73
C ARG A 126 -26.77 -12.06 35.62
#